data_AF-A0A078ASQ0-F1
#
_entry.id   AF-A0A078ASQ0-F1
#
_cell.length_a   1.000
_cell.length_b   1.000
_cell.length_c   1.000
_cell.angle_alpha   90.00
_cell.angle_beta   90.00
_cell.angle_gamma   90.00
#
_symmetry.space_group_name_H-M   'P 1'
#
loop_
_entity.id
_entity.type
_entity.pdbx_description
1 polymer ?
#
loop_
_entity_poly.entity_id
_entity_poly.type
_entity_poly.pdbx_seq_one_letter_code
_entity_poly.pdbx_strand_id
1 'polypeptide(L)'
;MVDNKKIKLPQHLQLDSVSPATRLLEKRRAMYEVQKAFEDQKEEFQKKEERFKMREAELREKDILIQDHLIKFSTFLQQHEMRRKKDMELAQQERERIKEKEEDIERGKIALESLTAKADKIERKVKAMKKFEMFLERVKENNPDEFQELHDILSRYQTLKASNERLQENQRKFTEEVDMLNKQIAIYTKDMNTEKMTLNNKIATKQQRLEKIEDQKGRLMAESEENTSKKMKKTTEHGQILMTIDNLYQKCIKRRDMIISMKEIMEREPPKNFDDMQLSGENALAQLGIIKQCLENFIRLKRALDEKPNIKEEKQRKRENNEIV
;
A
#
# COMPACT_ATOMS: atom_id res chain seq x y z
N MET A 1 -23.28 87.56 100.51
CA MET A 1 -23.09 88.77 101.35
C MET A 1 -23.87 88.53 102.64
N VAL A 2 -23.15 88.27 103.73
CA VAL A 2 -23.73 87.97 105.04
C VAL A 2 -23.68 89.27 105.83
N ASP A 3 -24.82 89.95 105.96
CA ASP A 3 -24.96 91.11 106.83
C ASP A 3 -24.84 90.65 108.29
N ASN A 4 -23.64 90.79 108.83
CA ASN A 4 -23.31 90.51 110.22
C ASN A 4 -23.61 91.77 111.04
N LYS A 5 -24.88 92.08 111.27
CA LYS A 5 -25.28 93.14 112.20
C LYS A 5 -24.99 92.68 113.62
N LYS A 6 -23.80 93.03 114.11
CA LYS A 6 -23.40 92.92 115.51
C LYS A 6 -24.38 93.69 116.39
N ILE A 7 -24.85 93.03 117.45
CA ILE A 7 -25.77 93.53 118.46
C ILE A 7 -25.17 94.78 119.12
N LYS A 8 -25.84 95.93 118.99
CA LYS A 8 -25.60 97.06 119.90
C LYS A 8 -26.34 96.75 121.20
N LEU A 9 -25.63 96.21 122.19
CA LEU A 9 -26.13 96.18 123.57
C LEU A 9 -26.31 97.62 124.05
N PRO A 10 -27.41 97.96 124.76
CA PRO A 10 -27.58 99.29 125.33
C PRO A 10 -26.39 99.63 126.25
N GLN A 11 -25.74 100.76 125.96
CA GLN A 11 -24.66 101.30 126.78
C GLN A 11 -25.12 101.49 128.22
N HIS A 12 -24.33 100.97 129.15
CA HIS A 12 -24.51 101.13 130.58
C HIS A 12 -24.37 102.62 130.95
N LEU A 13 -25.48 103.36 131.05
CA LEU A 13 -25.49 104.66 131.69
C LEU A 13 -25.37 104.44 133.21
N GLN A 14 -24.30 104.98 133.80
CA GLN A 14 -24.12 105.04 135.25
C GLN A 14 -25.25 105.89 135.87
N LEU A 15 -26.13 105.25 136.63
CA LEU A 15 -27.34 105.83 137.22
C LEU A 15 -27.31 105.68 138.76
N ASP A 16 -26.44 106.47 139.39
CA ASP A 16 -26.26 106.46 140.85
C ASP A 16 -27.18 107.45 141.61
N SER A 17 -28.17 108.05 140.95
CA SER A 17 -29.02 109.11 141.54
C SER A 17 -30.53 108.92 141.43
N VAL A 18 -31.04 107.71 141.18
CA VAL A 18 -32.50 107.45 141.08
C VAL A 18 -32.97 106.19 141.82
N SER A 19 -34.21 106.27 142.33
CA SER A 19 -34.91 105.30 143.20
C SER A 19 -34.91 103.85 142.64
N PRO A 20 -34.85 102.79 143.50
CA PRO A 20 -34.84 101.38 143.09
C PRO A 20 -35.95 100.97 142.10
N ALA A 21 -37.11 101.64 142.15
CA ALA A 21 -38.22 101.42 141.23
C ALA A 21 -37.86 101.78 139.77
N THR A 22 -37.09 102.86 139.56
CA THR A 22 -36.69 103.34 138.22
C THR A 22 -35.67 102.41 137.58
N ARG A 23 -34.74 101.87 138.37
CA ARG A 23 -33.72 100.90 137.92
C ARG A 23 -34.32 99.56 137.49
N LEU A 24 -35.38 99.13 138.18
CA LEU A 24 -36.14 97.94 137.80
C LEU A 24 -36.87 98.13 136.47
N LEU A 25 -37.49 99.30 136.25
CA LEU A 25 -38.16 99.63 134.99
C LEU A 25 -37.19 99.68 133.81
N GLU A 26 -35.99 100.21 134.01
CA GLU A 26 -34.98 100.32 132.96
C GLU A 26 -34.32 98.97 132.66
N LYS A 27 -34.10 98.11 133.67
CA LYS A 27 -33.70 96.71 133.45
C LYS A 27 -34.78 95.91 132.72
N ARG A 28 -36.07 96.20 132.99
CA ARG A 28 -37.21 95.62 132.26
C ARG A 28 -37.23 96.11 130.82
N ARG A 29 -36.95 97.39 130.56
CA ARG A 29 -36.80 97.97 129.22
C ARG A 29 -35.64 97.34 128.46
N ALA A 30 -34.47 97.19 129.07
CA ALA A 30 -33.31 96.52 128.46
C ALA A 30 -33.59 95.03 128.17
N MET A 31 -34.28 94.34 129.08
CA MET A 31 -34.75 92.97 128.85
C MET A 31 -35.73 92.91 127.67
N TYR A 32 -36.67 93.85 127.57
CA TYR A 32 -37.58 93.96 126.42
C TYR A 32 -36.84 94.28 125.11
N GLU A 33 -35.82 95.14 125.13
CA GLU A 33 -35.00 95.46 123.95
C GLU A 33 -34.17 94.25 123.48
N VAL A 34 -33.60 93.47 124.41
CA VAL A 34 -32.90 92.21 124.09
C VAL A 34 -33.87 91.13 123.62
N GLN A 35 -35.03 91.01 124.27
CA GLN A 35 -36.09 90.07 123.87
C GLN A 35 -36.59 90.40 122.46
N LYS A 36 -36.82 91.68 122.17
CA LYS A 36 -37.21 92.18 120.85
C LYS A 36 -36.10 91.94 119.82
N ALA A 37 -34.84 92.21 120.13
CA ALA A 37 -33.72 91.94 119.22
C ALA A 37 -33.52 90.44 118.94
N PHE A 38 -33.78 89.59 119.94
CA PHE A 38 -33.77 88.14 119.79
C PHE A 38 -34.95 87.63 118.95
N GLU A 39 -36.14 88.19 119.16
CA GLU A 39 -37.33 87.92 118.33
C GLU A 39 -37.11 88.38 116.88
N ASP A 40 -36.57 89.58 116.67
CA ASP A 40 -36.21 90.11 115.34
C ASP A 40 -35.17 89.21 114.65
N GLN A 41 -34.14 88.74 115.39
CA GLN A 41 -33.11 87.85 114.84
C GLN A 41 -33.67 86.46 114.54
N LYS A 42 -34.56 85.94 115.40
CA LYS A 42 -35.26 84.67 115.17
C LYS A 42 -36.13 84.76 113.91
N GLU A 43 -36.85 85.87 113.73
CA GLU A 43 -37.63 86.15 112.53
C GLU A 43 -36.74 86.27 111.28
N GLU A 44 -35.56 86.91 111.40
CA GLU A 44 -34.60 87.03 110.30
C GLU A 44 -33.98 85.67 109.90
N PHE A 45 -33.65 84.82 110.88
CA PHE A 45 -33.20 83.46 110.62
C PHE A 45 -34.28 82.60 109.99
N GLN A 46 -35.53 82.73 110.45
CA GLN A 46 -36.67 82.02 109.88
C GLN A 46 -36.91 82.45 108.42
N LYS A 47 -36.83 83.75 108.11
CA LYS A 47 -36.87 84.27 106.72
C LYS A 47 -35.71 83.74 105.87
N LYS A 48 -34.50 83.63 106.42
CA LYS A 48 -33.34 83.07 105.70
C LYS A 48 -33.50 81.56 105.47
N GLU A 49 -34.00 80.83 106.45
CA GLU A 49 -34.30 79.40 106.34
C GLU A 49 -35.37 79.13 105.27
N GLU A 50 -36.44 79.93 105.25
CA GLU A 50 -37.46 79.88 104.20
C GLU A 50 -36.88 80.17 102.81
N ARG A 51 -36.00 81.18 102.67
CA ARG A 51 -35.30 81.45 101.41
C ARG A 51 -34.39 80.30 100.98
N PHE A 52 -33.66 79.69 101.90
CA PHE A 52 -32.81 78.53 101.58
C PHE A 52 -33.64 77.31 101.19
N LYS A 53 -34.75 77.04 101.88
CA LYS A 53 -35.71 75.99 101.51
C LYS A 53 -36.30 76.23 100.12
N MET A 54 -36.70 77.46 99.80
CA MET A 54 -37.17 77.81 98.46
C MET A 54 -36.07 77.62 97.41
N ARG A 55 -34.85 78.08 97.67
CA ARG A 55 -33.74 77.93 96.73
C ARG A 55 -33.31 76.48 96.53
N GLU A 56 -33.32 75.70 97.59
CA GLU A 56 -33.05 74.26 97.52
C GLU A 56 -34.13 73.55 96.70
N ALA A 57 -35.41 73.90 96.89
CA ALA A 57 -36.51 73.37 96.08
C ALA A 57 -36.34 73.73 94.59
N GLU A 58 -36.03 74.99 94.26
CA GLU A 58 -35.75 75.43 92.88
C GLU A 58 -34.56 74.67 92.25
N LEU A 59 -33.49 74.44 93.03
CA LEU A 59 -32.32 73.73 92.55
C LEU A 59 -32.63 72.25 92.30
N ARG A 60 -33.40 71.60 93.19
CA ARG A 60 -33.86 70.22 92.96
C ARG A 60 -34.76 70.13 91.73
N GLU A 61 -35.66 71.09 91.53
CA GLU A 61 -36.52 71.12 90.34
C GLU A 61 -35.70 71.24 89.05
N LYS A 62 -34.68 72.12 89.04
CA LYS A 62 -33.75 72.24 87.91
C LYS A 62 -32.92 70.98 87.69
N ASP A 63 -32.48 70.32 88.75
CA ASP A 63 -31.71 69.08 88.64
C ASP A 63 -32.58 67.95 88.06
N ILE A 64 -33.82 67.81 88.53
CA ILE A 64 -34.81 66.88 87.98
C ILE A 64 -35.05 67.17 86.49
N LEU A 65 -35.18 68.43 86.10
CA LEU A 65 -35.38 68.83 84.70
C LEU A 65 -34.16 68.51 83.82
N ILE A 66 -32.94 68.73 84.34
CA ILE A 66 -31.71 68.36 83.62
C ILE A 66 -31.60 66.85 83.47
N GLN A 67 -31.90 66.08 84.52
CA GLN A 67 -31.91 64.62 84.47
C GLN A 67 -32.93 64.09 83.44
N ASP A 68 -34.14 64.65 83.42
CA ASP A 68 -35.17 64.30 82.43
C ASP A 68 -34.72 64.64 81.00
N HIS A 69 -34.12 65.81 80.78
CA HIS A 69 -33.54 66.15 79.48
C HIS A 69 -32.40 65.20 79.08
N LEU A 70 -31.54 64.79 80.02
CA LEU A 70 -30.43 63.87 79.75
C LEU A 70 -30.96 62.48 79.34
N ILE A 71 -32.01 62.00 80.02
CA ILE A 71 -32.68 60.75 79.65
C ILE A 71 -33.32 60.86 78.26
N LYS A 72 -34.02 61.96 77.98
CA LYS A 72 -34.61 62.23 76.65
C LYS A 72 -33.55 62.32 75.54
N PHE A 73 -32.43 62.99 75.78
CA PHE A 73 -31.32 63.04 74.81
C PHE A 73 -30.65 61.70 74.61
N SER A 74 -30.40 60.95 75.69
CA SER A 74 -29.83 59.59 75.61
C SER A 74 -30.73 58.65 74.81
N THR A 75 -32.03 58.64 75.10
CA THR A 75 -33.01 57.84 74.36
C THR A 75 -33.12 58.28 72.91
N PHE A 76 -33.10 59.58 72.61
CA PHE A 76 -33.06 60.10 71.24
C PHE A 76 -31.81 59.65 70.48
N LEU A 77 -30.62 59.74 71.08
CA LEU A 77 -29.37 59.28 70.47
C LEU A 77 -29.40 57.78 70.18
N GLN A 78 -29.86 56.97 71.14
CA GLN A 78 -30.01 55.53 70.95
C GLN A 78 -31.00 55.20 69.82
N GLN A 79 -32.15 55.87 69.76
CA GLN A 79 -33.13 55.69 68.69
C GLN A 79 -32.56 56.09 67.33
N HIS A 80 -31.85 57.21 67.26
CA HIS A 80 -31.23 57.67 66.02
C HIS A 80 -30.10 56.73 65.56
N GLU A 81 -29.27 56.24 66.47
CA GLU A 81 -28.22 55.27 66.18
C GLU A 81 -28.81 53.93 65.72
N MET A 82 -29.87 53.44 66.37
CA MET A 82 -30.61 52.27 65.92
C MET A 82 -31.20 52.46 64.52
N ARG A 83 -31.79 53.63 64.24
CA ARG A 83 -32.34 53.93 62.91
C ARG A 83 -31.25 53.98 61.86
N ARG A 84 -30.14 54.69 62.13
CA ARG A 84 -28.97 54.76 61.24
C ARG A 84 -28.40 53.37 60.96
N LYS A 85 -28.29 52.51 61.99
CA LYS A 85 -27.80 51.14 61.83
C LYS A 85 -28.75 50.31 60.95
N LYS A 86 -30.06 50.39 61.20
CA LYS A 86 -31.08 49.70 60.40
C LYS A 86 -31.07 50.16 58.94
N ASP A 87 -30.98 51.46 58.70
CA ASP A 87 -30.94 52.03 57.36
C ASP A 87 -29.65 51.61 56.61
N MET A 88 -28.50 51.58 57.32
CA MET A 88 -27.25 51.06 56.76
C MET A 88 -27.34 49.56 56.42
N GLU A 89 -27.96 48.76 57.27
CA GLU A 89 -28.15 47.33 57.04
C GLU A 89 -29.07 47.06 55.84
N LEU A 90 -30.19 47.79 55.74
CA LEU A 90 -31.09 47.70 54.59
C LEU A 90 -30.41 48.13 53.29
N ALA A 91 -29.63 49.22 53.33
CA ALA A 91 -28.87 49.67 52.17
C ALA A 91 -27.80 48.65 51.75
N GLN A 92 -27.16 47.97 52.71
CA GLN A 92 -26.19 46.92 52.42
C GLN A 92 -26.86 45.68 51.83
N GLN A 93 -27.98 45.22 52.41
CA GLN A 93 -28.75 44.10 51.87
C GLN A 93 -29.24 44.39 50.44
N GLU A 94 -29.72 45.61 50.18
CA GLU A 94 -30.14 45.99 48.83
C GLU A 94 -28.98 46.01 47.83
N ARG A 95 -27.81 46.51 48.22
CA ARG A 95 -26.60 46.45 47.38
C ARG A 95 -26.18 45.01 47.05
N GLU A 96 -26.25 44.10 48.02
CA GLU A 96 -25.95 42.69 47.80
C GLU A 96 -26.97 42.04 46.86
N ARG A 97 -28.27 42.34 47.02
CA ARG A 97 -29.31 41.87 46.10
C ARG A 97 -29.15 42.41 44.68
N ILE A 98 -28.79 43.69 44.53
CA ILE A 98 -28.51 44.29 43.23
C ILE A 98 -27.34 43.55 42.57
N LYS A 99 -26.25 43.33 43.31
CA LYS A 99 -25.08 42.61 42.79
C LYS A 99 -25.43 41.19 42.33
N GLU A 100 -26.18 40.43 43.13
CA GLU A 100 -26.64 39.09 42.76
C GLU A 100 -27.47 39.12 41.47
N LYS A 101 -28.37 40.10 41.35
CA LYS A 101 -29.20 40.27 40.14
C LYS A 101 -28.40 40.70 38.92
N GLU A 102 -27.40 41.55 39.08
CA GLU A 102 -26.48 41.93 38.00
C GLU A 102 -25.70 40.71 37.49
N GLU A 103 -25.22 39.86 38.39
CA GLU A 103 -24.56 38.60 38.01
C GLU A 103 -25.52 37.63 37.30
N ASP A 104 -26.76 37.50 37.75
CA ASP A 104 -27.82 36.73 37.07
C ASP A 104 -28.08 37.26 35.65
N ILE A 105 -28.20 38.58 35.49
CA ILE A 105 -28.41 39.24 34.20
C ILE A 105 -27.25 38.96 33.27
N GLU A 106 -26.01 39.03 33.76
CA GLU A 106 -24.84 38.78 32.94
C GLU A 106 -24.75 37.32 32.50
N ARG A 107 -25.01 36.37 33.40
CA ARG A 107 -25.15 34.95 33.05
C ARG A 107 -26.22 34.73 31.97
N GLY A 108 -27.37 35.40 32.13
CA GLY A 108 -28.47 35.34 31.17
C GLY A 108 -28.09 35.89 29.79
N LYS A 109 -27.38 37.02 29.73
CA LYS A 109 -26.90 37.62 28.48
C LYS A 109 -25.93 36.71 27.73
N ILE A 110 -24.94 36.14 28.43
CA ILE A 110 -23.98 35.20 27.84
C ILE A 110 -24.70 33.97 27.28
N ALA A 111 -25.67 33.42 28.03
CA ALA A 111 -26.47 32.29 27.57
C ALA A 111 -27.31 32.64 26.33
N LEU A 112 -27.94 33.82 26.32
CA LEU A 112 -28.73 34.31 25.20
C LEU A 112 -27.88 34.51 23.95
N GLU A 113 -26.69 35.09 24.08
CA GLU A 113 -25.75 35.27 22.96
C GLU A 113 -25.32 33.91 22.39
N SER A 114 -24.96 32.96 23.25
CA SER A 114 -24.60 31.59 22.83
C SER A 114 -25.75 30.89 22.08
N LEU A 115 -26.98 31.01 22.57
CA LEU A 115 -28.16 30.42 21.94
C LEU A 115 -28.50 31.10 20.62
N THR A 116 -28.36 32.42 20.54
CA THR A 116 -28.60 33.18 19.31
C THR A 116 -27.59 32.79 18.23
N ALA A 117 -26.31 32.71 18.58
CA ALA A 117 -25.27 32.25 17.64
C ALA A 117 -25.51 30.80 17.15
N LYS A 118 -26.02 29.92 18.02
CA LYS A 118 -26.42 28.55 17.63
C LYS A 118 -27.63 28.57 16.69
N ALA A 119 -28.64 29.38 16.98
CA ALA A 119 -29.83 29.54 16.15
C ALA A 119 -29.45 30.04 14.75
N ASP A 120 -28.63 31.09 14.65
CA ASP A 120 -28.13 31.63 13.38
C ASP A 120 -27.37 30.57 12.57
N LYS A 121 -26.54 29.76 13.23
CA LYS A 121 -25.81 28.67 12.58
C LYS A 121 -26.75 27.60 12.03
N ILE A 122 -27.79 27.25 12.76
CA ILE A 122 -28.82 26.30 12.32
C ILE A 122 -29.60 26.90 11.14
N GLU A 123 -30.01 28.16 11.22
CA GLU A 123 -30.76 28.83 10.16
C GLU A 123 -29.97 28.90 8.85
N ARG A 124 -28.67 29.23 8.91
CA ARG A 124 -27.78 29.19 7.74
C ARG A 124 -27.71 27.78 7.12
N LYS A 125 -27.63 26.73 7.95
CA LYS A 125 -27.64 25.35 7.46
C LYS A 125 -28.97 25.00 6.80
N VAL A 126 -30.10 25.36 7.39
CA VAL A 126 -31.44 25.13 6.82
C VAL A 126 -31.56 25.85 5.47
N LYS A 127 -31.18 27.13 5.38
CA LYS A 127 -31.16 27.89 4.12
C LYS A 127 -30.28 27.22 3.07
N ALA A 128 -29.08 26.77 3.44
CA ALA A 128 -28.18 26.07 2.53
C ALA A 128 -28.72 24.70 2.07
N MET A 129 -29.45 24.00 2.93
CA MET A 129 -30.05 22.68 2.64
C MET A 129 -31.34 22.78 1.83
N LYS A 130 -32.06 23.92 1.89
CA LYS A 130 -33.35 24.12 1.21
C LYS A 130 -33.29 23.82 -0.29
N LYS A 131 -32.18 24.16 -0.96
CA LYS A 131 -32.00 23.86 -2.39
C LYS A 131 -32.03 22.37 -2.71
N PHE A 132 -31.57 21.51 -1.78
CA PHE A 132 -31.57 20.07 -1.95
C PHE A 132 -32.97 19.49 -1.69
N GLU A 133 -33.66 19.99 -0.67
CA GLU A 133 -35.07 19.66 -0.42
C GLU A 133 -35.93 20.01 -1.65
N MET A 134 -35.81 21.23 -2.19
CA MET A 134 -36.52 21.65 -3.41
C MET A 134 -36.15 20.80 -4.64
N PHE A 135 -34.93 20.29 -4.70
CA PHE A 135 -34.54 19.37 -5.76
C PHE A 135 -35.23 18.00 -5.58
N LEU A 136 -35.20 17.43 -4.38
CA LEU A 136 -35.83 16.15 -4.09
C LEU A 136 -37.35 16.20 -4.26
N GLU A 137 -37.99 17.30 -3.87
CA GLU A 137 -39.41 17.53 -4.12
C GLU A 137 -39.71 17.54 -5.62
N ARG A 138 -38.92 18.25 -6.44
CA ARG A 138 -39.10 18.21 -7.90
C ARG A 138 -38.88 16.82 -8.50
N VAL A 139 -37.94 16.03 -7.97
CA VAL A 139 -37.74 14.64 -8.41
C VAL A 139 -38.97 13.79 -8.08
N LYS A 140 -39.54 13.96 -6.89
CA LYS A 140 -40.78 13.30 -6.45
C LYS A 140 -41.96 13.70 -7.35
N GLU A 141 -42.15 15.00 -7.58
CA GLU A 141 -43.22 15.54 -8.44
C GLU A 141 -43.14 15.03 -9.89
N ASN A 142 -41.93 14.86 -10.43
CA ASN A 142 -41.72 14.37 -11.79
C ASN A 142 -41.85 12.84 -11.91
N ASN A 143 -41.79 12.09 -10.82
CA ASN A 143 -41.86 10.63 -10.82
C ASN A 143 -42.84 10.14 -9.72
N PRO A 144 -44.12 10.54 -9.79
CA PRO A 144 -45.11 10.27 -8.74
C PRO A 144 -45.51 8.80 -8.62
N ASP A 145 -45.25 8.01 -9.66
CA ASP A 145 -45.46 6.57 -9.72
C ASP A 145 -44.36 5.78 -8.99
N GLU A 146 -43.13 6.31 -8.94
CA GLU A 146 -42.00 5.68 -8.27
C GLU A 146 -41.78 6.18 -6.83
N PHE A 147 -42.08 7.44 -6.54
CA PHE A 147 -41.77 8.06 -5.25
C PHE A 147 -42.99 8.79 -4.67
N GLN A 148 -43.48 8.32 -3.51
CA GLN A 148 -44.56 8.97 -2.78
C GLN A 148 -44.01 9.96 -1.74
N GLU A 149 -42.89 9.59 -1.11
CA GLU A 149 -42.19 10.35 -0.08
C GLU A 149 -40.73 10.61 -0.46
N LEU A 150 -40.11 11.67 0.07
CA LEU A 150 -38.67 11.92 -0.15
C LEU A 150 -37.81 10.76 0.40
N HIS A 151 -38.32 10.06 1.41
CA HIS A 151 -37.65 8.89 1.97
C HIS A 151 -37.51 7.74 0.97
N ASP A 152 -38.44 7.59 0.03
CA ASP A 152 -38.40 6.55 -1.00
C ASP A 152 -37.21 6.77 -1.93
N ILE A 153 -36.97 8.03 -2.31
CA ILE A 153 -35.81 8.44 -3.12
C ILE A 153 -34.50 8.11 -2.39
N LEU A 154 -34.43 8.40 -1.09
CA LEU A 154 -33.25 8.11 -0.28
C LEU A 154 -32.99 6.61 -0.15
N SER A 155 -34.04 5.82 0.08
CA SER A 155 -33.95 4.37 0.17
C SER A 155 -33.50 3.77 -1.16
N ARG A 156 -34.09 4.22 -2.28
CA ARG A 156 -33.68 3.81 -3.62
C ARG A 156 -32.23 4.17 -3.91
N TYR A 157 -31.79 5.38 -3.54
CA TYR A 157 -30.39 5.78 -3.66
C TYR A 157 -29.46 4.87 -2.85
N GLN A 158 -29.81 4.53 -1.61
CA GLN A 158 -29.01 3.62 -0.78
C GLN A 158 -28.87 2.24 -1.41
N THR A 159 -29.97 1.67 -1.92
CA THR A 159 -29.94 0.39 -2.63
C THR A 159 -29.07 0.46 -3.89
N LEU A 160 -29.25 1.50 -4.71
CA LEU A 160 -28.47 1.71 -5.93
C LEU A 160 -26.98 1.92 -5.63
N LYS A 161 -26.66 2.69 -4.59
CA LYS A 161 -25.28 2.90 -4.13
C LYS A 161 -24.64 1.59 -3.70
N ALA A 162 -25.31 0.82 -2.85
CA ALA A 162 -24.81 -0.48 -2.40
C ALA A 162 -24.65 -1.47 -3.57
N SER A 163 -25.59 -1.47 -4.53
CA SER A 163 -25.50 -2.29 -5.74
C SER A 163 -24.32 -1.86 -6.61
N ASN A 164 -24.12 -0.56 -6.79
CA ASN A 164 -23.01 -0.01 -7.58
C ASN A 164 -21.65 -0.33 -6.95
N GLU A 165 -21.52 -0.19 -5.62
CA GLU A 165 -20.32 -0.57 -4.88
C GLU A 165 -19.99 -2.07 -5.07
N ARG A 166 -21.00 -2.95 -5.01
CA ARG A 166 -20.83 -4.38 -5.30
C ARG A 166 -20.43 -4.65 -6.75
N LEU A 167 -21.02 -3.94 -7.71
CA LEU A 167 -20.69 -4.10 -9.13
C LEU A 167 -19.25 -3.64 -9.41
N GLN A 168 -18.82 -2.51 -8.84
CA GLN A 168 -17.45 -2.01 -8.96
C GLN A 168 -16.44 -3.00 -8.35
N GLU A 169 -16.76 -3.56 -7.19
CA GLU A 169 -15.94 -4.59 -6.55
C GLU A 169 -15.81 -5.83 -7.43
N ASN A 170 -16.91 -6.33 -7.99
CA ASN A 170 -16.91 -7.48 -8.88
C ASN A 170 -16.17 -7.19 -10.18
N GLN A 171 -16.36 -6.00 -10.77
CA GLN A 171 -15.63 -5.58 -11.96
C GLN A 171 -14.12 -5.57 -11.71
N ARG A 172 -13.68 -5.05 -10.56
CA ARG A 172 -12.26 -5.08 -10.18
C ARG A 172 -11.74 -6.51 -10.10
N LYS A 173 -12.45 -7.40 -9.40
CA LYS A 173 -12.08 -8.82 -9.28
C LYS A 173 -11.95 -9.52 -10.62
N PHE A 174 -12.94 -9.38 -11.50
CA PHE A 174 -12.90 -10.01 -12.82
C PHE A 174 -11.82 -9.41 -13.71
N THR A 175 -11.52 -8.12 -13.57
CA THR A 175 -10.40 -7.50 -14.31
C THR A 175 -9.06 -8.08 -13.86
N GLU A 176 -8.86 -8.22 -12.54
CA GLU A 176 -7.67 -8.87 -11.98
C GLU A 176 -7.55 -10.34 -12.41
N GLU A 177 -8.65 -11.09 -12.45
CA GLU A 177 -8.69 -12.47 -12.92
C GLU A 177 -8.37 -12.59 -14.41
N VAL A 178 -8.94 -11.72 -15.25
CA VAL A 178 -8.64 -11.66 -16.69
C VAL A 178 -7.18 -11.32 -16.93
N ASP A 179 -6.62 -10.36 -16.19
CA ASP A 179 -5.20 -10.01 -16.29
C ASP A 179 -4.30 -11.17 -15.87
N MET A 180 -4.67 -11.92 -14.84
CA MET A 180 -3.96 -13.13 -14.42
C MET A 180 -4.01 -14.22 -15.50
N LEU A 181 -5.19 -14.50 -16.06
CA LEU A 181 -5.34 -15.49 -17.14
C LEU A 181 -4.58 -15.09 -18.39
N ASN A 182 -4.62 -13.82 -18.78
CA ASN A 182 -3.85 -13.30 -19.92
C ASN A 182 -2.35 -13.47 -19.72
N LYS A 183 -1.84 -13.23 -18.50
CA LYS A 183 -0.43 -13.51 -18.15
C LYS A 183 -0.11 -15.00 -18.27
N GLN A 184 -0.98 -15.88 -17.79
CA GLN A 184 -0.78 -17.33 -17.90
C GLN A 184 -0.76 -17.78 -19.37
N ILE A 185 -1.68 -17.28 -20.19
CA ILE A 185 -1.72 -17.57 -21.64
C ILE A 185 -0.44 -17.08 -22.32
N ALA A 186 0.04 -15.88 -21.97
CA ALA A 186 1.28 -15.33 -22.54
C ALA A 186 2.51 -16.20 -22.19
N ILE A 187 2.61 -16.65 -20.93
CA ILE A 187 3.67 -17.56 -20.48
C ILE A 187 3.58 -18.89 -21.22
N TYR A 188 2.41 -19.53 -21.22
CA TYR A 188 2.20 -20.82 -21.89
C TYR A 188 2.52 -20.74 -23.39
N THR A 189 2.07 -19.68 -24.05
CA THR A 189 2.37 -19.45 -25.48
C THR A 189 3.86 -19.30 -25.74
N LYS A 190 4.59 -18.58 -24.87
CA LYS A 190 6.05 -18.43 -24.96
C LYS A 190 6.77 -19.77 -24.79
N ASP A 191 6.37 -20.55 -23.81
CA ASP A 191 6.96 -21.85 -23.50
C ASP A 191 6.73 -22.84 -24.65
N MET A 192 5.50 -22.93 -25.16
CA MET A 192 5.16 -23.76 -26.33
C MET A 192 5.91 -23.33 -27.59
N ASN A 193 6.08 -22.02 -27.83
CA ASN A 193 6.87 -21.54 -28.96
C ASN A 193 8.35 -21.92 -28.83
N THR A 194 8.90 -21.89 -27.62
CA THR A 194 10.27 -22.31 -27.34
C THR A 194 10.45 -23.81 -27.52
N GLU A 195 9.47 -24.61 -27.09
CA GLU A 195 9.45 -26.05 -27.32
C GLU A 195 9.39 -26.37 -28.83
N LYS A 196 8.50 -25.71 -29.57
CA LYS A 196 8.41 -25.84 -31.03
C LYS A 196 9.73 -25.51 -31.72
N MET A 197 10.40 -24.42 -31.31
CA MET A 197 11.72 -24.06 -31.84
C MET A 197 12.78 -25.13 -31.53
N THR A 198 12.76 -25.68 -30.32
CA THR A 198 13.64 -26.77 -29.90
C THR A 198 13.41 -28.03 -30.73
N LEU A 199 12.16 -28.41 -30.98
CA LEU A 199 11.81 -29.54 -31.83
C LEU A 199 12.22 -29.31 -33.29
N ASN A 200 12.00 -28.11 -33.82
CA ASN A 200 12.43 -27.75 -35.17
C ASN A 200 13.96 -27.85 -35.32
N ASN A 201 14.73 -27.38 -34.33
CA ASN A 201 16.18 -27.54 -34.33
C ASN A 201 16.60 -29.02 -34.29
N LYS A 202 15.90 -29.87 -33.53
CA LYS A 202 16.13 -31.32 -33.51
C LYS A 202 15.81 -31.97 -34.86
N ILE A 203 14.73 -31.55 -35.52
CA ILE A 203 14.35 -32.02 -36.87
C ILE A 203 15.44 -31.65 -37.87
N ALA A 204 15.86 -30.38 -37.91
CA ALA A 204 16.93 -29.92 -38.80
C ALA A 204 18.24 -30.70 -38.58
N THR A 205 18.62 -30.94 -37.31
CA THR A 205 19.79 -31.75 -36.98
C THR A 205 19.67 -33.19 -37.48
N LYS A 206 18.48 -33.80 -37.35
CA LYS A 206 18.23 -35.16 -37.85
C LYS A 206 18.21 -35.21 -39.38
N GLN A 207 17.64 -34.22 -40.06
CA GLN A 207 17.66 -34.10 -41.52
C GLN A 207 19.09 -33.98 -42.03
N GLN A 208 19.91 -33.09 -41.46
CA GLN A 208 21.32 -32.97 -41.83
C GLN A 208 22.10 -34.27 -41.61
N ARG A 209 21.78 -35.03 -40.56
CA ARG A 209 22.38 -36.34 -40.32
C ARG A 209 21.93 -37.38 -41.36
N LEU A 210 20.66 -37.34 -41.77
CA LEU A 210 20.12 -38.22 -42.80
C LEU A 210 20.79 -37.95 -44.15
N GLU A 211 20.86 -36.69 -44.58
CA GLU A 211 21.55 -36.27 -45.82
C GLU A 211 23.00 -36.75 -45.83
N LYS A 212 23.74 -36.59 -44.73
CA LYS A 212 25.12 -37.12 -44.63
C LYS A 212 25.20 -38.63 -44.81
N ILE A 213 24.26 -39.38 -44.28
CA ILE A 213 24.21 -40.84 -44.43
C ILE A 213 23.83 -41.21 -45.86
N GLU A 214 22.89 -40.50 -46.47
CA GLU A 214 22.49 -40.71 -47.87
C GLU A 214 23.64 -40.41 -48.84
N ASP A 215 24.38 -39.32 -48.62
CA ASP A 215 25.59 -38.99 -49.38
C ASP A 215 26.68 -40.06 -49.24
N GLN A 216 26.87 -40.60 -48.03
CA GLN A 216 27.80 -41.70 -47.79
C GLN A 216 27.36 -42.97 -48.50
N LYS A 217 26.06 -43.32 -48.41
CA LYS A 217 25.47 -44.45 -49.11
C LYS A 217 25.66 -44.31 -50.63
N GLY A 218 25.37 -43.14 -51.19
CA GLY A 218 25.55 -42.87 -52.62
C GLY A 218 27.00 -43.06 -53.08
N ARG A 219 27.98 -42.57 -52.29
CA ARG A 219 29.40 -42.78 -52.56
C ARG A 219 29.79 -44.26 -52.54
N LEU A 220 29.37 -45.00 -51.52
CA LEU A 220 29.67 -46.44 -51.41
C LEU A 220 28.99 -47.25 -52.53
N MET A 221 27.77 -46.88 -52.94
CA MET A 221 27.08 -47.50 -54.06
C MET A 221 27.83 -47.26 -55.37
N ALA A 222 28.24 -46.02 -55.66
CA ALA A 222 29.03 -45.69 -56.85
C ALA A 222 30.36 -46.44 -56.88
N GLU A 223 31.07 -46.51 -55.75
CA GLU A 223 32.32 -47.27 -55.62
C GLU A 223 32.08 -48.77 -55.84
N SER A 224 31.00 -49.33 -55.28
CA SER A 224 30.61 -50.73 -55.47
C SER A 224 30.27 -51.03 -56.93
N GLU A 225 29.54 -50.16 -57.61
CA GLU A 225 29.21 -50.27 -59.04
C GLU A 225 30.47 -50.20 -59.91
N GLU A 226 31.36 -49.25 -59.63
CA GLU A 226 32.64 -49.13 -60.34
C GLU A 226 33.48 -50.40 -60.16
N ASN A 227 33.58 -50.91 -58.93
CA ASN A 227 34.28 -52.16 -58.63
C ASN A 227 33.65 -53.37 -59.32
N THR A 228 32.31 -53.43 -59.36
CA THR A 228 31.57 -54.49 -60.04
C THR A 228 31.77 -54.41 -61.55
N SER A 229 31.72 -53.22 -62.14
CA SER A 229 32.00 -52.99 -63.56
C SER A 229 33.42 -53.37 -63.94
N LYS A 230 34.42 -53.00 -63.11
CA LYS A 230 35.82 -53.44 -63.29
C LYS A 230 35.95 -54.96 -63.24
N LYS A 231 35.31 -55.62 -62.26
CA LYS A 231 35.30 -57.08 -62.16
C LYS A 231 34.63 -57.73 -63.38
N MET A 232 33.50 -57.18 -63.82
CA MET A 232 32.77 -57.68 -64.99
C MET A 232 33.59 -57.53 -66.27
N LYS A 233 34.26 -56.40 -66.50
CA LYS A 233 35.18 -56.22 -67.63
C LYS A 233 36.28 -57.27 -67.65
N LYS A 234 36.97 -57.49 -66.52
CA LYS A 234 37.99 -58.54 -66.40
C LYS A 234 37.43 -59.94 -66.66
N THR A 235 36.22 -60.21 -66.17
CA THR A 235 35.53 -61.49 -66.38
C THR A 235 35.19 -61.70 -67.86
N THR A 236 34.69 -60.66 -68.54
CA THR A 236 34.41 -60.69 -69.99
C THR A 236 35.68 -60.86 -70.81
N GLU A 237 36.73 -60.09 -70.54
CA GLU A 237 38.04 -60.23 -71.21
C GLU A 237 38.59 -61.66 -71.04
N HIS A 238 38.51 -62.21 -69.82
CA HIS A 238 38.88 -63.59 -69.55
C HIS A 238 38.05 -64.57 -70.39
N GLY A 239 36.72 -64.43 -70.41
CA GLY A 239 35.83 -65.25 -71.24
C GLY A 239 36.15 -65.17 -72.74
N GLN A 240 36.46 -63.98 -73.26
CA GLN A 240 36.86 -63.79 -74.66
C GLN A 240 38.18 -64.49 -75.00
N ILE A 241 39.18 -64.43 -74.11
CA ILE A 241 40.44 -65.16 -74.27
C ILE A 241 40.16 -66.65 -74.34
N LEU A 242 39.38 -67.19 -73.41
CA LEU A 242 39.03 -68.61 -73.34
C LEU A 242 38.29 -69.07 -74.59
N MET A 243 37.29 -68.31 -75.06
CA MET A 243 36.58 -68.60 -76.31
C MET A 243 37.51 -68.55 -77.53
N THR A 244 38.48 -67.63 -77.56
CA THR A 244 39.45 -67.53 -78.67
C THR A 244 40.38 -68.74 -78.69
N ILE A 245 40.87 -69.16 -77.52
CA ILE A 245 41.68 -70.36 -77.35
C ILE A 245 40.88 -71.59 -77.79
N ASP A 246 39.65 -71.74 -77.32
CA ASP A 246 38.79 -72.86 -77.72
C ASP A 246 38.53 -72.86 -79.24
N ASN A 247 38.20 -71.71 -79.82
CA ASN A 247 38.02 -71.59 -81.27
C ASN A 247 39.26 -71.97 -82.08
N LEU A 248 40.46 -71.56 -81.63
CA LEU A 248 41.73 -71.93 -82.26
C LEU A 248 42.01 -73.43 -82.10
N TYR A 249 41.79 -73.96 -80.90
CA TYR A 249 41.94 -75.37 -80.58
C TYR A 249 41.05 -76.26 -81.46
N GLN A 250 39.78 -75.90 -81.63
CA GLN A 250 38.85 -76.58 -82.52
C GLN A 250 39.33 -76.57 -83.98
N LYS A 251 39.94 -75.47 -84.45
CA LYS A 251 40.54 -75.40 -85.80
C LYS A 251 41.75 -76.31 -85.94
N CYS A 252 42.60 -76.40 -84.91
CA CYS A 252 43.76 -77.29 -84.86
C CYS A 252 43.35 -78.76 -84.85
N ILE A 253 42.35 -79.13 -84.04
CA ILE A 253 41.81 -80.50 -84.00
C ILE A 253 41.28 -80.95 -85.35
N LYS A 254 40.62 -80.06 -86.12
CA LYS A 254 40.12 -80.40 -87.45
C LYS A 254 41.22 -80.76 -88.46
N ARG A 255 42.46 -80.33 -88.20
CA ARG A 255 43.65 -80.69 -88.99
C ARG A 255 44.58 -81.60 -88.19
N ARG A 256 44.10 -82.83 -87.93
CA ARG A 256 44.82 -83.83 -87.13
C ARG A 256 46.20 -84.19 -87.67
N ASP A 257 46.40 -84.04 -88.97
CA ASP A 257 47.66 -84.20 -89.69
C ASP A 257 48.75 -83.21 -89.26
N MET A 258 48.38 -82.09 -88.65
CA MET A 258 49.31 -81.08 -88.14
C MET A 258 49.74 -81.32 -86.68
N ILE A 259 49.17 -82.30 -85.97
CA ILE A 259 49.49 -82.56 -84.55
C ILE A 259 50.66 -83.55 -84.46
N ILE A 260 51.72 -83.19 -83.74
CA ILE A 260 52.95 -83.99 -83.63
C ILE A 260 52.79 -85.16 -82.66
N SER A 261 52.10 -84.96 -81.53
CA SER A 261 51.90 -85.98 -80.49
C SER A 261 50.44 -86.06 -80.06
N MET A 262 49.79 -87.19 -80.35
CA MET A 262 48.40 -87.46 -80.01
C MET A 262 48.15 -87.84 -78.54
N LYS A 263 49.20 -87.97 -77.72
CA LYS A 263 49.09 -88.42 -76.32
C LYS A 263 48.34 -87.42 -75.42
N GLU A 264 48.26 -86.16 -75.83
CA GLU A 264 47.56 -85.08 -75.09
C GLU A 264 46.09 -84.91 -75.53
N ILE A 265 45.62 -85.64 -76.55
CA ILE A 265 44.26 -85.49 -77.11
C ILE A 265 43.20 -86.26 -76.30
N MET A 266 43.60 -87.27 -75.53
CA MET A 266 42.66 -88.13 -74.83
C MET A 266 42.41 -87.67 -73.40
N GLU A 267 41.13 -87.40 -73.14
CA GLU A 267 40.45 -87.17 -71.85
C GLU A 267 40.50 -85.75 -71.27
N ARG A 268 39.69 -84.80 -71.79
CA ARG A 268 38.93 -83.83 -70.95
C ARG A 268 37.65 -83.37 -71.65
N GLU A 269 36.55 -83.29 -70.88
CA GLU A 269 35.25 -82.78 -71.36
C GLU A 269 35.35 -81.30 -71.77
N PRO A 270 34.58 -80.86 -72.79
CA PRO A 270 34.53 -79.45 -73.16
C PRO A 270 34.02 -78.62 -71.97
N PRO A 271 34.58 -77.40 -71.75
CA PRO A 271 34.12 -76.55 -70.66
C PRO A 271 32.65 -76.19 -70.88
N LYS A 272 31.77 -76.70 -70.01
CA LYS A 272 30.32 -76.41 -70.06
C LYS A 272 29.99 -75.04 -69.46
N ASN A 273 30.83 -74.49 -68.58
CA ASN A 273 30.71 -73.17 -67.97
C ASN A 273 32.09 -72.53 -67.76
N PHE A 274 32.20 -71.22 -68.06
CA PHE A 274 33.44 -70.44 -67.90
C PHE A 274 33.55 -69.71 -66.55
N ASP A 275 32.60 -69.90 -65.63
CA ASP A 275 32.53 -69.19 -64.35
C ASP A 275 33.58 -69.68 -63.33
N ASP A 276 34.06 -70.93 -63.44
CA ASP A 276 35.18 -71.41 -62.64
C ASP A 276 36.51 -71.03 -63.30
N MET A 277 37.06 -69.92 -62.83
CA MET A 277 38.26 -69.27 -63.38
C MET A 277 39.51 -70.16 -63.30
N GLN A 278 39.58 -71.07 -62.32
CA GLN A 278 40.74 -71.94 -62.12
C GLN A 278 40.68 -73.14 -63.06
N LEU A 279 39.53 -73.84 -63.09
CA LEU A 279 39.33 -74.99 -63.97
C LEU A 279 39.36 -74.60 -65.46
N SER A 280 38.76 -73.45 -65.79
CA SER A 280 38.77 -72.89 -67.13
C SER A 280 40.19 -72.53 -67.59
N GLY A 281 41.00 -71.94 -66.69
CA GLY A 281 42.40 -71.63 -66.95
C GLY A 281 43.25 -72.86 -67.25
N GLU A 282 43.09 -73.94 -66.45
CA GLU A 282 43.79 -75.21 -66.69
C GLU A 282 43.43 -75.84 -68.04
N ASN A 283 42.14 -75.83 -68.39
CA ASN A 283 41.68 -76.36 -69.67
C ASN A 283 42.23 -75.54 -70.86
N ALA A 284 42.24 -74.22 -70.75
CA ALA A 284 42.79 -73.34 -71.79
C ALA A 284 44.31 -73.55 -71.99
N LEU A 285 45.07 -73.79 -70.91
CA LEU A 285 46.49 -74.12 -71.00
C LEU A 285 46.73 -75.43 -71.76
N ALA A 286 45.91 -76.45 -71.52
CA ALA A 286 45.98 -77.71 -72.25
C ALA A 286 45.67 -77.51 -73.75
N GLN A 287 44.61 -76.74 -74.07
CA GLN A 287 44.25 -76.38 -75.44
C GLN A 287 45.38 -75.62 -76.16
N LEU A 288 46.01 -74.65 -75.48
CA LEU A 288 47.17 -73.93 -75.99
C LEU A 288 48.38 -74.83 -76.25
N GLY A 289 48.60 -75.87 -75.42
CA GLY A 289 49.63 -76.87 -75.65
C GLY A 289 49.46 -77.57 -77.01
N ILE A 290 48.24 -77.95 -77.36
CA ILE A 290 47.92 -78.58 -78.65
C ILE A 290 48.02 -77.59 -79.82
N ILE A 291 47.55 -76.35 -79.64
CA ILE A 291 47.73 -75.28 -80.64
C ILE A 291 49.21 -75.05 -80.91
N LYS A 292 50.04 -75.02 -79.86
CA LYS A 292 51.50 -74.85 -79.97
C LYS A 292 52.12 -75.98 -80.79
N GLN A 293 51.76 -77.24 -80.56
CA GLN A 293 52.25 -78.37 -81.37
C GLN A 293 51.91 -78.20 -82.85
N CYS A 294 50.68 -77.77 -83.17
CA CYS A 294 50.27 -77.53 -84.56
C CYS A 294 51.09 -76.43 -85.22
N LEU A 295 51.35 -75.33 -84.49
CA LEU A 295 52.17 -74.22 -84.99
C LEU A 295 53.63 -74.63 -85.17
N GLU A 296 54.21 -75.39 -84.23
CA GLU A 296 55.56 -75.92 -84.34
C GLU A 296 55.70 -76.87 -85.54
N ASN A 297 54.70 -77.71 -85.78
CA ASN A 297 54.69 -78.58 -86.96
C ASN A 297 54.56 -77.78 -88.25
N PHE A 298 53.68 -76.77 -88.28
CA PHE A 298 53.58 -75.88 -89.42
C PHE A 298 54.90 -75.15 -89.71
N ILE A 299 55.61 -74.68 -88.68
CA ILE A 299 56.94 -74.07 -88.83
C ILE A 299 57.96 -75.09 -89.35
N ARG A 300 57.95 -76.32 -88.84
CA ARG A 300 58.80 -77.42 -89.34
C ARG A 300 58.51 -77.71 -90.81
N LEU A 301 57.24 -77.83 -91.19
CA LEU A 301 56.80 -78.06 -92.56
C LEU A 301 57.19 -76.91 -93.49
N LYS A 302 57.06 -75.66 -93.03
CA LYS A 302 57.49 -74.48 -93.80
C LYS A 302 59.00 -74.46 -94.01
N ARG A 303 59.81 -74.72 -92.97
CA ARG A 303 61.27 -74.84 -93.11
C ARG A 303 61.65 -75.96 -94.07
N ALA A 304 60.99 -77.12 -93.98
CA ALA A 304 61.20 -78.23 -94.91
C ALA A 304 60.77 -77.90 -96.36
N LEU A 305 59.81 -76.99 -96.54
CA LEU A 305 59.41 -76.48 -97.86
C LEU A 305 60.47 -75.52 -98.42
N ASP A 306 61.02 -74.65 -97.58
CA ASP A 306 62.05 -73.67 -97.95
C ASP A 306 63.41 -74.35 -98.27
N GLU A 307 63.65 -75.58 -97.80
CA GLU A 307 64.90 -76.35 -98.00
C GLU A 307 64.91 -77.31 -99.21
N LYS A 308 63.85 -77.39 -100.05
CA LYS A 308 63.85 -78.25 -101.26
C LYS A 308 64.42 -77.54 -102.51
N PRO A 309 65.44 -78.10 -103.21
CA PRO A 309 65.99 -77.51 -104.43
C PRO A 309 65.04 -77.58 -105.64
N ASN A 310 65.11 -76.55 -106.49
CA ASN A 310 64.15 -76.21 -107.54
C ASN A 310 64.03 -77.29 -108.64
N ILE A 311 63.02 -78.15 -108.53
CA ILE A 311 62.64 -79.25 -109.45
C ILE A 311 62.38 -78.79 -110.90
N LYS A 312 62.42 -77.48 -111.20
CA LYS A 312 62.28 -76.94 -112.56
C LYS A 312 63.51 -77.15 -113.47
N GLU A 313 64.72 -77.31 -112.94
CA GLU A 313 65.93 -77.45 -113.79
C GLU A 313 66.17 -78.89 -114.29
N GLU A 314 65.65 -79.91 -113.61
CA GLU A 314 65.87 -81.32 -113.96
C GLU A 314 64.98 -81.81 -115.13
N LYS A 315 63.89 -81.07 -115.44
CA LYS A 315 63.00 -81.36 -116.57
C LYS A 315 63.44 -80.72 -117.89
N GLN A 316 64.33 -79.73 -117.87
CA GLN A 316 64.85 -79.08 -119.10
C GLN A 316 65.94 -79.97 -119.75
N ARG A 317 66.83 -80.59 -118.96
CA ARG A 317 67.94 -81.44 -119.46
C ARG A 317 67.50 -82.79 -120.07
N LYS A 318 66.28 -83.25 -119.81
CA LYS A 318 65.72 -84.49 -120.40
C LYS A 318 64.95 -84.28 -121.71
N ARG A 319 64.84 -83.04 -122.22
CA ARG A 319 64.18 -82.72 -123.50
C ARG A 319 65.15 -82.48 -124.66
N GLU A 320 66.44 -82.33 -124.40
CA GLU A 320 67.46 -81.99 -125.42
C GLU A 320 68.17 -83.21 -126.04
N ASN A 321 67.93 -84.45 -125.58
CA ASN A 321 68.53 -85.67 -126.16
C ASN A 321 67.45 -86.67 -126.62
N ASN A 322 66.89 -86.45 -127.80
CA ASN A 322 66.89 -87.37 -128.95
C ASN A 322 65.75 -87.03 -129.94
N GLU A 323 66.15 -86.82 -131.20
CA GLU A 323 65.35 -86.86 -132.43
C GLU A 323 64.34 -88.01 -132.34
N ILE A 324 63.06 -87.77 -132.64
CA ILE A 324 62.12 -88.90 -132.72
C ILE A 324 62.38 -89.71 -134.02
N VAL A 325 63.34 -89.35 -134.85
CA VAL A 325 63.02 -88.47 -135.98
C VAL A 325 62.17 -87.28 -135.57
#